data_AF-A0A0E3R376-F1
#
_entry.id   AF-A0A0E3R376-F1
#
_cell.length_a   1.000
_cell.length_b   1.000
_cell.length_c   1.000
_cell.angle_alpha   90.00
_cell.angle_beta   90.00
_cell.angle_gamma   90.00
#
_symmetry.space_group_name_H-M   'P 1'
#
loop_
_entity.id
_entity.type
_entity.pdbx_description
1 polymer ?
#
loop_
_entity_poly.entity_id
_entity_poly.type
_entity_poly.pdbx_seq_one_letter_code
_entity_poly.pdbx_strand_id
1 'polypeptide(L)'
;MGVMVSAVANEPKTVALYSEKTAEIKTLKIGPWIKDRILLVDLGFYKTQMFARVKENGGYFVSRIRKNMDPILVSVEVGLSKTKSKEFAGKTVSECIKQLSGKDLDAVVKI
;
A
#
# COMPACT_ATOMS: atom_id res chain seq x y z
N MET A 1 -5.14 -12.74 18.71
CA MET A 1 -4.39 -11.76 19.50
C MET A 1 -3.72 -10.79 18.55
N GLY A 2 -3.97 -9.49 18.67
CA GLY A 2 -3.23 -8.46 17.91
C GLY A 2 -1.97 -8.09 18.67
N VAL A 3 -0.81 -8.10 18.00
CA VAL A 3 0.46 -7.66 18.59
C VAL A 3 0.78 -6.27 18.03
N MET A 4 0.89 -5.28 18.90
CA MET A 4 1.37 -3.95 18.53
C MET A 4 2.88 -3.89 18.80
N VAL A 5 3.67 -3.60 17.77
CA VAL A 5 5.12 -3.38 17.88
C VAL A 5 5.40 -1.94 17.45
N SER A 6 5.91 -1.11 18.36
CA SER A 6 6.36 0.24 18.03
C SER A 6 7.69 0.18 17.27
N ALA A 7 7.73 0.71 16.05
CA ALA A 7 8.96 0.79 15.27
C ALA A 7 10.00 1.77 15.85
N VAL A 8 9.57 2.69 16.72
CA VAL A 8 10.46 3.67 17.38
C VAL A 8 11.05 3.09 18.67
N ALA A 9 10.25 2.36 19.44
CA ALA A 9 10.67 1.82 20.74
C ALA A 9 11.26 0.41 20.65
N ASN A 10 10.94 -0.35 19.61
CA ASN A 10 11.52 -1.67 19.38
C ASN A 10 12.61 -1.55 18.32
N GLU A 11 13.84 -1.76 18.74
CA GLU A 11 15.00 -1.79 17.84
C GLU A 11 14.82 -2.84 16.74
N PRO A 12 15.46 -2.65 15.56
CA PRO A 12 15.47 -3.66 14.52
C PRO A 12 16.02 -4.99 15.07
N LYS A 13 15.16 -6.00 15.19
CA LYS A 13 15.57 -7.34 15.65
C LYS A 13 16.55 -8.02 14.70
N THR A 14 16.55 -7.64 13.43
CA THR A 14 17.43 -8.19 12.39
C THR A 14 17.63 -7.15 11.30
N VAL A 15 18.88 -7.00 10.86
CA VAL A 15 19.25 -6.14 9.74
C VAL A 15 19.94 -7.00 8.67
N ALA A 16 19.52 -6.82 7.42
CA ALA A 16 20.17 -7.45 6.27
C ALA A 16 20.93 -6.39 5.48
N LEU A 17 22.22 -6.64 5.25
CA LEU A 17 23.10 -5.76 4.47
C LEU A 17 23.30 -6.36 3.07
N TYR A 18 23.21 -5.51 2.05
CA TYR A 18 23.39 -5.90 0.65
C TYR A 18 24.43 -4.99 0.00
N SER A 19 25.16 -5.51 -0.99
CA SER A 19 26.05 -4.69 -1.81
C SER A 19 25.24 -3.63 -2.57
N GLU A 20 25.79 -2.41 -2.68
CA GLU A 20 25.22 -1.29 -3.45
C GLU A 20 24.87 -1.65 -4.91
N LYS A 21 25.57 -2.62 -5.50
CA LYS A 21 25.28 -3.11 -6.87
C LYS A 21 23.97 -3.91 -6.96
N THR A 22 23.38 -4.29 -5.83
CA THR A 22 22.13 -5.05 -5.77
C THR A 22 20.96 -4.09 -5.83
N ALA A 23 20.19 -4.14 -6.92
CA ALA A 23 18.95 -3.38 -6.98
C ALA A 23 18.04 -3.72 -5.78
N GLU A 24 17.52 -2.70 -5.11
CA GLU A 24 16.67 -2.82 -3.91
C GLU A 24 15.56 -3.85 -4.09
N ILE A 25 14.92 -3.86 -5.27
CA ILE A 25 13.86 -4.82 -5.59
C ILE A 25 14.26 -6.31 -5.43
N LYS A 26 15.55 -6.62 -5.51
CA LYS A 26 16.07 -7.99 -5.38
C LYS A 26 16.36 -8.38 -3.94
N THR A 27 16.40 -7.42 -3.01
CA THR A 27 16.74 -7.66 -1.60
C THR A 27 15.52 -8.15 -0.81
N LEU A 28 14.30 -7.75 -1.21
CA LEU A 28 13.06 -8.19 -0.59
C LEU A 28 12.47 -9.42 -1.31
N LYS A 29 12.53 -10.58 -0.66
CA LYS A 29 11.89 -11.82 -1.12
C LYS A 29 10.65 -12.15 -0.28
N ILE A 30 9.47 -11.94 -0.87
CA ILE A 30 8.20 -12.32 -0.27
C ILE A 30 8.05 -13.85 -0.28
N GLY A 31 7.60 -14.42 0.85
CA GLY A 31 7.31 -15.83 1.02
C GLY A 31 6.39 -16.06 2.23
N PRO A 32 6.17 -17.33 2.65
CA PRO A 32 5.17 -17.67 3.67
C PRO A 32 5.33 -16.96 5.02
N TRP A 33 6.52 -16.45 5.31
CA TRP A 33 6.85 -15.72 6.54
C TRP A 33 6.00 -14.44 6.75
N ILE A 34 5.40 -13.90 5.69
CA ILE A 34 4.62 -12.65 5.75
C ILE A 34 3.16 -12.85 6.18
N LYS A 35 2.70 -14.09 6.32
CA LYS A 35 1.32 -14.39 6.71
C LYS A 35 0.94 -13.66 8.00
N ASP A 36 -0.20 -12.96 7.98
CA ASP A 36 -0.73 -12.18 9.11
C ASP A 36 0.20 -11.04 9.58
N ARG A 37 1.11 -10.56 8.70
CA ARG A 37 2.04 -9.44 8.97
C ARG A 37 1.84 -8.28 8.01
N ILE A 38 2.08 -7.06 8.51
CA ILE A 38 2.09 -5.83 7.70
C ILE A 38 3.54 -5.48 7.37
N LEU A 39 3.83 -5.30 6.08
CA LEU A 39 5.11 -4.80 5.60
C LEU A 39 5.05 -3.30 5.30
N LEU A 40 5.92 -2.51 5.91
CA LEU A 40 6.11 -1.11 5.56
C LEU A 40 7.15 -1.04 4.43
N VAL A 41 6.73 -0.66 3.22
CA VAL A 41 7.59 -0.65 2.04
C VAL A 41 7.78 0.74 1.46
N ASP A 42 9.00 1.00 1.01
CA ASP A 42 9.33 2.20 0.25
C ASP A 42 9.01 2.05 -1.26
N LEU A 43 8.99 3.17 -1.99
CA LEU A 43 8.81 3.22 -3.44
C LEU A 43 9.87 2.41 -4.21
N GLY A 44 11.08 2.25 -3.68
CA GLY A 44 12.12 1.37 -4.25
C GLY A 44 11.67 -0.10 -4.40
N PHE A 45 10.72 -0.53 -3.55
CA PHE A 45 10.14 -1.87 -3.55
C PHE A 45 8.77 -1.95 -4.25
N TYR A 46 8.25 -0.84 -4.76
CA TYR A 46 6.92 -0.77 -5.36
C TYR A 46 6.88 -1.51 -6.69
N LYS A 47 6.41 -2.76 -6.70
CA LYS A 47 6.08 -3.54 -7.90
C LYS A 47 4.76 -4.28 -7.70
N THR A 48 3.90 -4.25 -8.72
CA THR A 48 2.61 -4.96 -8.71
C THR A 48 2.77 -6.47 -8.47
N GLN A 49 3.82 -7.08 -9.03
CA GLN A 49 4.16 -8.48 -8.76
C GLN A 49 4.47 -8.75 -7.27
N MET A 50 5.07 -7.79 -6.56
CA MET A 50 5.31 -7.92 -5.12
C MET A 50 3.99 -7.92 -4.37
N PHE A 51 3.05 -7.03 -4.72
CA PHE A 51 1.71 -6.99 -4.10
C PHE A 51 0.93 -8.30 -4.30
N ALA A 52 0.99 -8.87 -5.50
CA ALA A 52 0.39 -10.17 -5.80
C ALA A 52 0.95 -11.26 -4.86
N ARG A 53 2.28 -11.33 -4.71
CA ARG A 53 2.92 -12.29 -3.80
C ARG A 53 2.56 -12.07 -2.33
N VAL A 54 2.44 -10.82 -1.88
CA VAL A 54 2.00 -10.52 -0.51
C VAL A 54 0.59 -11.08 -0.29
N LYS A 55 -0.33 -10.83 -1.22
CA LYS A 55 -1.70 -11.37 -1.19
C LYS A 55 -1.73 -12.90 -1.22
N GLU A 56 -0.98 -13.52 -2.12
CA GLU A 56 -0.85 -14.98 -2.24
C GLU A 56 -0.36 -15.65 -0.94
N ASN A 57 0.47 -14.95 -0.16
CA ASN A 57 1.00 -15.45 1.11
C ASN A 57 0.18 -14.98 2.33
N GLY A 58 -0.98 -14.34 2.15
CA GLY A 58 -1.84 -13.87 3.24
C GLY A 58 -1.21 -12.77 4.10
N GLY A 59 -0.30 -11.98 3.53
CA GLY A 59 0.28 -10.82 4.17
C GLY A 59 -0.42 -9.52 3.80
N TYR A 60 0.07 -8.44 4.40
CA TYR A 60 -0.42 -7.07 4.19
C TYR A 60 0.77 -6.13 3.97
N PHE A 61 0.52 -4.96 3.38
CA PHE A 61 1.56 -3.96 3.21
C PHE A 61 1.01 -2.54 3.30
N VAL A 62 1.88 -1.60 3.65
CA VAL A 62 1.65 -0.15 3.55
C VAL A 62 2.75 0.42 2.68
N SER A 63 2.36 1.13 1.63
CA SER A 63 3.27 1.75 0.68
C SER A 63 2.79 3.15 0.35
N ARG A 64 3.75 4.04 0.06
CA ARG A 64 3.44 5.23 -0.74
C ARG A 64 3.01 4.78 -2.15
N ILE A 65 2.07 5.48 -2.77
CA ILE A 65 1.73 5.28 -4.18
C ILE A 65 2.74 6.02 -5.07
N ARG A 66 3.08 5.46 -6.25
CA ARG A 66 3.93 6.16 -7.22
C ARG A 66 3.19 7.36 -7.79
N LYS A 67 3.88 8.49 -7.95
CA LYS A 67 3.31 9.76 -8.47
C LYS A 67 2.66 9.64 -9.85
N ASN A 68 3.16 8.75 -10.70
CA ASN A 68 2.70 8.58 -12.08
C ASN A 68 1.59 7.53 -12.21
N MET A 69 1.02 7.07 -11.11
CA MET A 69 -0.07 6.10 -11.12
C MET A 69 -1.40 6.81 -10.92
N ASP A 70 -2.39 6.40 -11.70
CA ASP A 70 -3.75 6.92 -11.60
C ASP A 70 -4.74 5.76 -11.46
N PRO A 71 -4.85 5.18 -10.25
CA PRO A 71 -5.76 4.05 -10.00
C PRO A 71 -7.21 4.40 -10.28
N ILE A 72 -8.02 3.38 -10.51
CA ILE A 72 -9.47 3.53 -10.65
C ILE A 72 -10.11 3.43 -9.27
N LEU A 73 -10.91 4.42 -8.89
CA LEU A 73 -11.66 4.40 -7.64
C LEU A 73 -12.76 3.33 -7.71
N VAL A 74 -12.80 2.42 -6.74
CA VAL A 74 -13.82 1.37 -6.65
C VAL A 74 -14.93 1.80 -5.70
N SER A 75 -14.56 2.24 -4.50
CA SER A 75 -15.49 2.69 -3.47
C SER A 75 -14.81 3.63 -2.48
N VAL A 76 -15.60 4.50 -1.85
CA VAL A 76 -15.14 5.32 -0.72
C VAL A 76 -15.83 4.79 0.54
N GLU A 77 -15.02 4.38 1.51
CA GLU A 77 -15.47 3.79 2.77
C GLU A 77 -15.72 4.86 3.82
N VAL A 78 -14.88 5.91 3.85
CA VAL A 78 -14.96 7.01 4.83
C VAL A 78 -14.78 8.36 4.15
N GLY A 79 -15.54 9.37 4.63
CA GLY A 79 -15.35 10.78 4.26
C GLY A 79 -16.30 11.33 3.18
N LEU A 80 -17.14 10.47 2.57
CA LEU A 80 -18.22 10.87 1.65
C LEU A 80 -19.54 10.16 1.97
N SER A 81 -20.65 10.78 1.57
CA SER A 81 -21.96 10.12 1.61
C SER A 81 -22.04 9.01 0.55
N LYS A 82 -22.89 7.99 0.79
CA LYS A 82 -23.08 6.87 -0.14
C LYS A 82 -23.47 7.32 -1.55
N THR A 83 -24.33 8.32 -1.67
CA THR A 83 -24.76 8.89 -2.97
C THR A 83 -23.57 9.48 -3.71
N LYS A 84 -22.79 10.34 -3.03
CA LYS A 84 -21.63 11.00 -3.62
C LYS A 84 -20.51 10.02 -3.94
N SER A 85 -20.31 8.98 -3.13
CA SER A 85 -19.33 7.91 -3.42
C SER A 85 -19.63 7.18 -4.74
N LYS A 86 -20.91 6.97 -5.09
CA LYS A 86 -21.28 6.31 -6.35
C LYS A 86 -20.94 7.14 -7.58
N GLU A 87 -20.96 8.47 -7.47
CA GLU A 87 -20.60 9.38 -8.56
C GLU A 87 -19.12 9.29 -8.96
N PHE A 88 -18.27 8.81 -8.05
CA PHE A 88 -16.83 8.70 -8.27
C PHE A 88 -16.35 7.28 -8.61
N ALA A 89 -17.16 6.25 -8.35
CA ALA A 89 -16.80 4.87 -8.69
C ALA A 89 -16.56 4.73 -10.21
N GLY A 90 -15.46 4.09 -10.58
CA GLY A 90 -15.05 3.90 -11.98
C GLY A 90 -14.24 5.06 -12.58
N LYS A 91 -14.12 6.21 -11.89
CA LYS A 91 -13.25 7.31 -12.31
C LYS A 91 -11.83 7.12 -11.81
N THR A 92 -10.89 7.81 -12.44
CA THR A 92 -9.51 7.79 -11.97
C THR A 92 -9.33 8.69 -10.75
N VAL A 93 -8.33 8.40 -9.91
CA VAL A 93 -8.02 9.19 -8.72
C VAL A 93 -7.76 10.67 -9.08
N SER A 94 -7.08 10.95 -10.21
CA SER A 94 -6.81 12.31 -10.66
C SER A 94 -8.07 13.09 -11.06
N GLU A 95 -9.08 12.42 -11.64
CA GLU A 95 -10.39 13.02 -11.91
C GLU A 95 -11.16 13.30 -10.62
N CYS A 96 -11.12 12.36 -9.67
CA CYS A 96 -11.76 12.50 -8.36
C CYS A 96 -11.19 13.66 -7.56
N ILE A 97 -9.86 13.79 -7.47
CA ILE A 97 -9.19 14.82 -6.65
C ILE A 97 -9.51 16.24 -7.11
N LYS A 98 -9.75 16.47 -8.41
CA LYS A 98 -10.16 17.78 -8.93
C LYS A 98 -11.49 18.27 -8.33
N GLN A 99 -12.36 17.33 -7.93
CA GLN A 99 -13.68 17.60 -7.36
C GLN A 99 -13.71 17.42 -5.83
N LEU A 100 -12.73 16.70 -5.29
CA LEU A 100 -12.58 16.37 -3.87
C LEU A 100 -11.38 17.16 -3.33
N SER A 101 -11.59 18.43 -2.97
CA SER A 101 -10.54 19.25 -2.36
C SER A 101 -10.57 19.16 -0.83
N GLY A 102 -9.39 18.93 -0.24
CA GLY A 102 -9.13 19.17 1.19
C GLY A 102 -9.72 18.19 2.21
N LYS A 103 -10.07 16.95 1.80
CA LYS A 103 -10.56 15.91 2.71
C LYS A 103 -9.72 14.64 2.61
N ASP A 104 -9.37 14.07 3.76
CA ASP A 104 -8.86 12.70 3.84
C ASP A 104 -10.02 11.74 3.59
N LEU A 105 -9.77 10.72 2.76
CA LEU A 105 -10.75 9.73 2.34
C LEU A 105 -10.13 8.34 2.44
N ASP A 106 -10.87 7.42 3.04
CA ASP A 106 -10.54 6.00 2.98
C ASP A 106 -11.25 5.41 1.78
N ALA A 107 -10.48 4.88 0.83
CA ALA A 107 -11.02 4.40 -0.42
C ALA A 107 -10.33 3.13 -0.90
N VAL A 108 -11.12 2.29 -1.56
CA VAL A 108 -10.63 1.11 -2.29
C VAL A 108 -10.38 1.53 -3.72
N VAL A 109 -9.19 1.20 -4.22
CA VAL A 109 -8.77 1.47 -5.59
C VAL A 109 -8.34 0.21 -6.30
N LYS A 110 -8.49 0.19 -7.63
CA LYS A 110 -7.95 -0.83 -8.51
C LYS A 110 -6.69 -0.29 -9.17
N ILE A 111 -5.62 -1.06 -9.03
CA ILE A 111 -4.25 -0.75 -9.48
C ILE A 111 -3.84 -1.70 -10.61
#